data_AF-A0A8I0LAC6-F1
#
_entry.id   AF-A0A8I0LAC6-F1
#
_cell.length_a   1.000
_cell.length_b   1.000
_cell.length_c   1.000
_cell.angle_alpha   90.00
_cell.angle_beta   90.00
_cell.angle_gamma   90.00
#
_symmetry.space_group_name_H-M   'P 1'
#
loop_
_entity.id
_entity.type
_entity.pdbx_description
1 polymer ?
#
loop_
_entity_poly.entity_id
_entity_poly.type
_entity_poly.pdbx_seq_one_letter_code
_entity_poly.pdbx_strand_id
1 'polypeptide(L)'
;IGENYLGWSYDPDNTYSVPYTWGTTGIIYNTTMVEEPPTSWADLWDVEYAGNVLMFNNSRDGYAIAAKKMGLSLNPSSVEEVDDVMKEL
;
A
#
# COMPACT_ATOMS: atom_id res chain seq x y z
N ILE A 1 -22.21 -0.02 2.85
CA ILE A 1 -21.18 -1.00 3.27
C ILE A 1 -21.76 -1.88 4.38
N GLY A 2 -21.36 -3.14 4.50
CA GLY A 2 -22.02 -4.11 5.41
C GLY A 2 -21.57 -4.03 6.87
N GLU A 3 -22.12 -4.90 7.73
CA GLU A 3 -21.83 -4.95 9.18
C GLU A 3 -20.35 -5.21 9.49
N ASN A 4 -19.60 -5.85 8.58
CA ASN A 4 -18.17 -6.12 8.73
C ASN A 4 -17.28 -4.87 8.83
N TYR A 5 -17.82 -3.68 8.53
CA TYR A 5 -17.11 -2.40 8.62
C TYR A 5 -17.41 -1.64 9.92
N LEU A 6 -18.20 -2.23 10.82
CA LEU A 6 -18.52 -1.67 12.13
C LEU A 6 -17.65 -2.32 13.20
N GLY A 7 -17.52 -1.64 14.35
CA GLY A 7 -16.86 -2.18 15.55
C GLY A 7 -15.36 -2.39 15.44
N TRP A 8 -14.66 -1.57 14.65
CA TRP A 8 -13.20 -1.66 14.53
C TRP A 8 -12.52 -1.11 15.78
N SER A 9 -11.30 -1.58 16.06
CA SER A 9 -10.59 -1.34 17.33
C SER A 9 -10.36 0.13 17.70
N TYR A 10 -10.44 1.05 16.73
CA TYR A 10 -10.30 2.49 16.96
C TYR A 10 -11.61 3.19 17.35
N ASP A 11 -12.78 2.61 17.05
CA ASP A 11 -14.12 3.14 17.40
C ASP A 11 -15.13 1.97 17.50
N PRO A 12 -15.04 1.14 18.56
CA PRO A 12 -15.79 -0.12 18.65
C PRO A 12 -17.32 0.04 18.68
N ASP A 13 -17.81 1.20 19.10
CA ASP A 13 -19.24 1.51 19.17
C ASP A 13 -19.69 2.42 18.00
N ASN A 14 -18.82 2.71 17.03
CA ASN A 14 -19.07 3.63 15.92
C ASN A 14 -19.64 5.00 16.36
N THR A 15 -19.19 5.49 17.53
CA THR A 15 -19.72 6.74 18.12
C THR A 15 -19.23 7.96 17.37
N TYR A 16 -18.03 7.89 16.78
CA TYR A 16 -17.37 9.01 16.12
C TYR A 16 -17.24 8.82 14.60
N SER A 17 -17.42 7.60 14.10
CA SER A 17 -17.21 7.25 12.71
C SER A 17 -18.36 6.42 12.14
N VAL A 18 -18.86 6.83 10.97
CA VAL A 18 -19.78 6.06 10.14
C VAL A 18 -19.05 5.74 8.85
N PRO A 19 -18.73 4.47 8.56
CA PRO A 19 -17.94 4.17 7.39
C PRO A 19 -18.79 4.31 6.12
N TYR A 20 -18.24 4.97 5.12
CA TYR A 20 -18.95 5.38 3.90
C TYR A 20 -18.52 4.53 2.69
N THR A 21 -17.22 4.52 2.41
CA THR A 21 -16.58 3.73 1.35
C THR A 21 -15.32 3.06 1.88
N TRP A 22 -14.98 1.91 1.32
CA TRP A 22 -13.76 1.18 1.63
C TRP A 22 -13.18 0.61 0.33
N GLY A 23 -11.88 0.30 0.35
CA GLY A 23 -11.22 -0.32 -0.79
C GLY A 23 -9.81 -0.77 -0.45
N THR A 24 -9.17 -1.35 -1.46
CA THR A 24 -7.79 -1.83 -1.38
C THR A 24 -6.94 -1.17 -2.45
N THR A 25 -5.69 -0.90 -2.12
CA THR A 25 -4.67 -0.52 -3.10
C THR A 25 -4.07 -1.79 -3.70
N GLY A 26 -3.83 -1.80 -5.01
CA GLY A 26 -3.21 -2.90 -5.73
C GLY A 26 -2.45 -2.43 -6.96
N ILE A 27 -1.78 -3.38 -7.62
CA ILE A 27 -1.06 -3.12 -8.85
C ILE A 27 -2.04 -3.28 -10.02
N ILE A 28 -2.15 -2.24 -10.84
CA ILE A 28 -2.91 -2.26 -12.09
C ILE A 28 -1.90 -2.09 -13.22
N TYR A 29 -2.00 -2.93 -14.24
CA TYR A 29 -1.06 -2.94 -15.36
C TYR A 29 -1.79 -3.05 -16.70
N ASN A 30 -1.12 -2.62 -17.78
CA ASN A 30 -1.64 -2.75 -19.13
C ASN A 30 -1.24 -4.12 -19.72
N THR A 31 -2.21 -5.01 -19.92
CA THR A 31 -2.01 -6.37 -20.43
C THR A 31 -1.45 -6.45 -21.85
N THR A 32 -1.42 -5.34 -22.60
CA THR A 32 -0.77 -5.29 -23.93
C THR A 32 0.70 -4.87 -23.87
N MET A 33 1.19 -4.45 -22.70
CA MET A 33 2.55 -3.95 -22.50
C MET A 33 3.35 -4.79 -21.49
N VAL A 34 2.67 -5.62 -20.70
CA VAL A 34 3.27 -6.49 -19.68
C VAL A 34 2.90 -7.93 -20.02
N GLU A 35 3.92 -8.73 -20.35
CA GLU A 35 3.72 -10.15 -20.69
C GLU A 35 3.51 -10.99 -19.44
N GLU A 36 4.37 -10.82 -18.42
CA GLU A 36 4.27 -11.51 -17.14
C GLU A 36 3.67 -10.57 -16.06
N PRO A 37 2.46 -10.86 -15.53
CA PRO A 37 1.86 -10.00 -14.52
C PRO A 37 2.71 -9.87 -13.25
N PRO A 38 2.88 -8.68 -12.68
CA PRO A 38 3.52 -8.52 -11.39
C PRO A 38 2.70 -9.25 -10.31
N THR A 39 3.40 -9.99 -9.47
CA THR A 39 2.85 -10.79 -8.36
C THR A 39 3.18 -10.19 -7.00
N SER A 40 4.12 -9.24 -6.94
CA SER A 40 4.56 -8.57 -5.72
C SER A 40 4.85 -7.07 -5.93
N TRP A 41 4.86 -6.30 -4.84
CA TRP A 41 5.31 -4.89 -4.89
C TRP A 41 6.80 -4.75 -5.22
N ALA A 42 7.60 -5.78 -4.95
CA ALA A 42 9.02 -5.76 -5.28
C ALA A 42 9.27 -5.82 -6.79
N ASP A 43 8.35 -6.42 -7.54
CA ASP A 43 8.43 -6.55 -9.00
C ASP A 43 8.49 -5.17 -9.67
N LEU A 44 7.92 -4.12 -9.05
CA LEU A 44 7.96 -2.75 -9.58
C LEU A 44 9.37 -2.15 -9.66
N TRP A 45 10.38 -2.77 -9.04
CA TRP A 45 11.79 -2.41 -9.13
C TRP A 45 12.57 -3.19 -10.20
N ASP A 46 11.92 -4.10 -10.94
CA ASP A 46 12.57 -4.79 -12.05
C ASP A 46 12.99 -3.79 -13.15
N VAL A 47 14.15 -4.05 -13.77
CA VAL A 47 14.66 -3.27 -14.89
C VAL A 47 13.70 -3.28 -16.09
N GLU A 48 12.89 -4.33 -16.24
CA GLU A 48 11.84 -4.41 -17.27
C GLU A 48 10.82 -3.26 -17.16
N TYR A 49 10.50 -2.82 -15.94
CA TYR A 49 9.51 -1.76 -15.71
C TYR A 49 10.13 -0.36 -15.58
N ALA A 50 11.45 -0.22 -15.78
CA ALA A 50 12.14 1.05 -15.63
C ALA A 50 11.51 2.16 -16.50
N GLY A 51 11.14 3.27 -15.88
CA GLY A 51 10.49 4.41 -16.55
C GLY A 51 9.01 4.21 -16.90
N ASN A 52 8.42 3.04 -16.59
CA ASN A 52 7.03 2.70 -16.91
C ASN A 52 6.13 2.50 -15.68
N VAL A 53 6.61 2.81 -14.48
CA VAL A 53 5.83 2.73 -13.23
C VAL A 53 5.28 4.11 -12.85
N LEU A 54 3.97 4.21 -12.68
CA LEU A 54 3.32 5.35 -12.04
C LEU A 54 3.07 5.02 -10.55
N MET A 55 3.64 5.83 -9.66
CA MET A 55 3.55 5.61 -8.21
C MET A 55 2.61 6.62 -7.53
N PHE A 56 2.07 6.25 -6.37
CA PHE A 56 1.27 7.14 -5.55
C PHE A 56 2.06 8.37 -5.10
N ASN A 57 1.44 9.55 -5.24
CA ASN A 57 1.99 10.81 -4.75
C ASN A 57 1.41 11.18 -3.38
N ASN A 58 1.55 10.30 -2.40
CA ASN A 58 1.31 10.61 -1.00
C ASN A 58 2.25 9.81 -0.09
N SER A 59 2.53 10.34 1.10
CA SER A 59 3.52 9.79 2.02
C SER A 59 3.16 8.39 2.52
N ARG A 60 1.88 8.14 2.81
CA ARG A 60 1.44 6.86 3.37
C ARG A 60 1.59 5.74 2.34
N ASP A 61 1.06 5.91 1.14
CA ASP A 61 1.13 4.88 0.10
C ASP A 61 2.56 4.64 -0.37
N GLY A 62 3.37 5.70 -0.49
CA GLY A 62 4.80 5.57 -0.75
C GLY A 62 5.47 4.66 0.29
N TYR A 63 5.37 5.04 1.57
CA TYR A 63 5.90 4.25 2.68
C TYR A 63 5.37 2.80 2.67
N ALA A 64 4.07 2.62 2.50
CA ALA A 64 3.42 1.30 2.57
C ALA A 64 3.95 0.34 1.51
N ILE A 65 4.20 0.82 0.28
CA ILE A 65 4.75 0.02 -0.81
C ILE A 65 6.19 -0.40 -0.51
N ALA A 66 7.02 0.53 -0.04
CA ALA A 66 8.39 0.25 0.37
C ALA A 66 8.45 -0.74 1.55
N ALA A 67 7.62 -0.52 2.58
CA ALA A 67 7.51 -1.42 3.71
C ALA A 67 7.08 -2.83 3.26
N LYS A 68 6.15 -2.96 2.29
CA LYS A 68 5.79 -4.28 1.74
C LYS A 68 6.88 -4.92 0.92
N LYS A 69 7.62 -4.17 0.12
CA LYS A 69 8.82 -4.66 -0.56
C LYS A 69 9.83 -5.25 0.45
N MET A 70 10.00 -4.59 1.60
CA MET A 70 10.90 -5.03 2.68
C MET A 70 10.32 -6.12 3.61
N GLY A 71 9.06 -6.53 3.41
CA GLY A 71 8.40 -7.52 4.27
C GLY A 71 7.97 -6.99 5.65
N LEU A 72 7.92 -5.67 5.83
CA LEU A 72 7.60 -5.00 7.10
C LEU A 72 6.09 -4.72 7.27
N SER A 73 5.74 -4.22 8.45
CA SER A 73 4.40 -3.73 8.77
C SER A 73 4.06 -2.50 7.92
N LEU A 74 2.78 -2.34 7.59
CA LEU A 74 2.28 -1.09 6.98
C LEU A 74 2.12 0.04 8.00
N ASN A 75 2.06 -0.33 9.28
CA ASN A 75 1.88 0.57 10.40
C ASN A 75 3.17 0.51 11.24
N PRO A 76 4.10 1.46 11.04
CA PRO A 76 5.35 1.49 11.78
C PRO A 76 5.10 1.75 13.26
N SER A 77 6.02 1.27 14.09
CA SER A 77 5.99 1.43 15.54
C SER A 77 6.93 2.54 16.05
N SER A 78 7.85 3.02 15.21
CA SER A 78 8.79 4.09 15.54
C SER A 78 9.14 4.95 14.33
N VAL A 79 9.77 6.10 14.60
CA VAL A 79 10.27 7.00 13.55
C VAL A 79 11.47 6.38 12.83
N GLU A 80 12.32 5.65 13.54
CA GLU A 80 13.47 4.97 12.97
C GLU A 80 13.05 3.92 11.91
N GLU A 81 11.98 3.18 12.17
CA GLU A 81 11.40 2.25 11.19
C GLU A 81 10.90 2.99 9.93
N VAL A 82 10.32 4.18 10.10
CA VAL A 82 9.94 5.04 8.97
C VAL A 82 11.17 5.46 8.18
N ASP A 83 12.18 6.00 8.85
CA ASP A 83 13.40 6.49 8.21
C ASP A 83 14.15 5.38 7.45
N ASP A 84 14.19 4.17 7.99
CA ASP A 84 14.85 3.04 7.34
C ASP A 84 14.09 2.56 6.10
N VAL A 85 12.75 2.50 6.14
CA VAL A 85 11.94 2.16 4.96
C VAL A 85 12.04 3.23 3.87
N MET A 86 12.05 4.51 4.26
CA MET A 86 12.08 5.61 3.30
C MET A 86 13.42 5.72 2.56
N LYS A 87 14.50 5.07 3.03
CA LYS A 87 15.77 4.97 2.29
C LYS A 87 15.71 3.99 1.11
N GLU A 88 14.73 3.10 1.08
CA GLU A 88 14.55 2.07 0.04
C GLU A 88 13.75 2.58 -1.18
N LEU A 89 13.00 3.68 -1.00
CA LEU A 89 12.28 4.40 -2.05
C LEU A 89 13.23 5.26 -2.90
#